data_AF-A0A838V888-F1
#
_entry.id   AF-A0A838V888-F1
#
_cell.length_a   1.000
_cell.length_b   1.000
_cell.length_c   1.000
_cell.angle_alpha   90.00
_cell.angle_beta   90.00
_cell.angle_gamma   90.00
#
_symmetry.space_group_name_H-M   'P 1'
#
loop_
_entity.id
_entity.type
_entity.pdbx_description
1 polymer ?
#
loop_
_entity_poly.entity_id
_entity_poly.type
_entity_poly.pdbx_seq_one_letter_code
_entity_poly.pdbx_strand_id
1 'polypeptide(L)'
;MEDRPSGRDETEDERLDRNLGELLQELRVALPGVQVLFAFLLAVPFQQNFTKITPFERDVYFATLLLTATAAIMLIAPSAYHRLTFHFQHKRRLVFLANRFAIAGLGFLALAMTGAIMLITEVLFDPTMTAITTALAFSMFVVFWLALPLRRRFRYLAAGLPQVDLPEDP
;
A
#
# COMPACT_ATOMS: atom_id res chain seq x y z
N MET A 1 -34.38 -10.01 -7.29
CA MET A 1 -32.95 -9.69 -7.24
C MET A 1 -32.86 -8.20 -7.03
N GLU A 2 -32.36 -7.83 -5.86
CA GLU A 2 -32.51 -6.52 -5.25
C GLU A 2 -31.40 -5.61 -5.73
N ASP A 3 -31.75 -4.72 -6.64
CA ASP A 3 -30.91 -3.61 -7.06
C ASP A 3 -30.71 -2.71 -5.83
N ARG A 4 -29.49 -2.66 -5.30
CA ARG A 4 -29.18 -1.77 -4.18
C ARG A 4 -29.00 -0.38 -4.78
N PRO A 5 -29.91 0.57 -4.53
CA PRO A 5 -29.82 1.87 -5.15
C PRO A 5 -28.71 2.64 -4.45
N SER A 6 -27.50 2.59 -5.00
CA SER A 6 -26.83 3.86 -5.30
C SER A 6 -27.90 4.68 -6.02
N GLY A 7 -28.34 5.83 -5.50
CA GLY A 7 -29.48 6.59 -6.04
C GLY A 7 -29.24 7.20 -7.44
N ARG A 8 -28.48 6.52 -8.30
CA ARG A 8 -28.03 6.90 -9.63
C ARG A 8 -28.28 5.71 -10.57
N ASP A 9 -28.89 6.00 -11.71
CA ASP A 9 -28.91 5.09 -12.86
C ASP A 9 -27.51 5.02 -13.46
N GLU A 10 -26.78 3.93 -13.26
CA GLU A 10 -25.42 3.73 -13.77
C GLU A 10 -25.21 2.27 -14.19
N THR A 11 -24.54 2.06 -15.32
CA THR A 11 -24.19 0.73 -15.84
C THR A 11 -23.04 0.08 -15.04
N GLU A 12 -22.91 -1.25 -15.08
CA GLU A 12 -21.79 -1.98 -14.42
C GLU A 12 -20.42 -1.41 -14.85
N ASP A 13 -20.25 -1.07 -16.13
CA ASP A 13 -19.00 -0.51 -16.66
C ASP A 13 -18.71 0.90 -16.14
N GLU A 14 -19.73 1.77 -16.07
CA GLU A 14 -19.60 3.12 -15.49
C GLU A 14 -19.25 3.06 -14.00
N ARG A 15 -19.82 2.09 -13.27
CA ARG A 15 -19.50 1.86 -11.87
C ARG A 15 -18.05 1.40 -11.67
N LEU A 16 -17.55 0.51 -12.52
CA LEU A 16 -16.16 0.05 -12.49
C LEU A 16 -15.16 1.16 -12.80
N ASP A 17 -15.44 1.99 -13.82
CA ASP A 17 -14.60 3.13 -14.17
C ASP A 17 -14.56 4.17 -13.04
N ARG A 18 -15.70 4.44 -12.38
CA ARG A 18 -15.73 5.32 -11.21
C ARG A 18 -14.90 4.76 -10.06
N ASN A 19 -15.11 3.50 -9.68
CA ASN A 19 -14.36 2.88 -8.59
C ASN A 19 -12.84 2.90 -8.86
N LEU A 20 -12.44 2.65 -10.12
CA LEU A 20 -11.04 2.77 -10.52
C LEU A 20 -10.54 4.21 -10.42
N GLY A 21 -11.33 5.18 -10.86
CA GLY A 21 -11.02 6.61 -10.76
C GLY A 21 -10.81 7.05 -9.31
N GLU A 22 -11.71 6.66 -8.40
CA GLU A 22 -11.62 6.92 -6.96
C GLU A 22 -10.34 6.29 -6.38
N LEU A 23 -10.08 5.01 -6.66
CA LEU A 23 -8.86 4.33 -6.22
C LEU A 23 -7.59 5.03 -6.71
N LEU A 24 -7.54 5.40 -7.99
CA LEU A 24 -6.38 6.10 -8.55
C LEU A 24 -6.20 7.49 -7.93
N GLN A 25 -7.29 8.18 -7.57
CA GLN A 25 -7.22 9.46 -6.87
C GLN A 25 -6.68 9.30 -5.45
N GLU A 26 -7.13 8.29 -4.71
CA GLU A 26 -6.58 7.97 -3.38
C GLU A 26 -5.09 7.63 -3.46
N LEU A 27 -4.70 6.81 -4.44
CA LEU A 27 -3.29 6.45 -4.65
C LEU A 27 -2.41 7.64 -5.03
N ARG A 28 -2.94 8.64 -5.75
CA ARG A 28 -2.20 9.87 -6.05
C ARG A 28 -1.84 10.68 -4.81
N VAL A 29 -2.59 10.54 -3.72
CA VAL A 29 -2.23 11.17 -2.45
C VAL A 29 -1.09 10.42 -1.76
N ALA A 30 -1.07 9.09 -1.86
CA ALA A 30 -0.04 8.25 -1.23
C ALA A 30 1.30 8.21 -2.02
N LEU A 31 1.23 8.25 -3.35
CA LEU A 31 2.38 8.11 -4.24
C LEU A 31 3.54 9.08 -3.94
N PRO A 32 3.31 10.40 -3.75
CA PRO A 32 4.38 11.33 -3.42
C PRO A 32 5.16 10.92 -2.16
N GLY A 33 4.49 10.39 -1.13
CA GLY A 33 5.13 9.94 0.09
C GLY A 33 6.12 8.80 -0.16
N VAL A 34 5.74 7.81 -0.97
CA VAL A 34 6.60 6.68 -1.34
C VAL A 34 7.80 7.14 -2.16
N GLN A 35 7.59 8.05 -3.11
CA GLN A 35 8.66 8.57 -3.95
C GLN A 35 9.71 9.34 -3.14
N VAL A 36 9.25 10.17 -2.20
CA VAL A 36 10.13 10.92 -1.30
C VAL A 36 10.94 9.98 -0.41
N LEU A 37 10.29 8.98 0.21
CA LEU A 37 10.99 7.96 1.01
C LEU A 37 12.04 7.21 0.16
N PHE A 38 11.66 6.79 -1.04
CA PHE A 38 12.55 6.08 -1.95
C PHE A 38 13.78 6.92 -2.35
N ALA A 39 13.56 8.17 -2.74
CA ALA A 39 14.61 9.10 -3.12
C ALA A 39 15.57 9.39 -1.95
N PHE A 40 15.03 9.60 -0.74
CA PHE A 40 15.87 9.82 0.44
C PHE A 40 16.71 8.59 0.76
N LEU A 41 16.11 7.38 0.74
CA LEU A 41 16.87 6.16 0.96
C LEU A 41 17.99 6.03 -0.08
N LEU A 42 17.72 6.22 -1.38
CA LEU A 42 18.75 6.17 -2.42
C LEU A 42 19.91 7.15 -2.21
N ALA A 43 19.70 8.29 -1.54
CA ALA A 43 20.74 9.26 -1.26
C ALA A 43 21.66 8.86 -0.09
N VAL A 44 21.16 8.09 0.88
CA VAL A 44 21.88 7.74 2.12
C VAL A 44 23.23 7.06 1.87
N PRO A 45 23.39 6.08 0.94
CA PRO A 45 24.66 5.41 0.67
C PRO A 45 25.79 6.32 0.17
N PHE A 46 25.43 7.48 -0.40
CA PHE A 46 26.39 8.45 -0.93
C PHE A 46 26.85 9.47 0.13
N GLN A 47 26.31 9.40 1.35
CA GLN A 47 26.73 10.27 2.44
C GLN A 47 28.04 9.77 3.07
N GLN A 48 28.90 10.72 3.48
CA GLN A 48 30.26 10.42 3.96
C GLN A 48 30.33 9.43 5.13
N ASN A 49 29.28 9.35 5.95
CA ASN A 49 29.25 8.49 7.14
C ASN A 49 28.63 7.10 6.89
N PHE A 50 28.10 6.82 5.69
CA PHE A 50 27.49 5.52 5.41
C PHE A 50 28.50 4.37 5.50
N THR A 51 29.79 4.63 5.28
CA THR A 51 30.86 3.62 5.41
C THR A 51 31.13 3.18 6.84
N LYS A 52 30.58 3.87 7.85
CA LYS A 52 30.78 3.60 9.27
C LYS A 52 29.64 2.79 9.91
N ILE A 53 28.59 2.47 9.15
CA ILE A 53 27.45 1.72 9.67
C ILE A 53 27.83 0.26 9.94
N THR A 54 27.13 -0.34 10.88
CA THR A 54 27.23 -1.76 11.19
C THR A 54 26.70 -2.62 10.04
N PRO A 55 27.13 -3.89 9.92
CA PRO A 55 26.58 -4.81 8.93
C PRO A 55 25.05 -4.98 9.07
N PHE A 56 24.54 -4.96 10.31
CA PHE A 56 23.11 -5.06 10.59
C PHE A 56 22.32 -3.87 10.02
N GLU A 57 22.77 -2.64 10.29
CA GLU A 57 22.15 -1.42 9.73
C GLU A 57 22.17 -1.42 8.20
N ARG A 58 23.26 -1.92 7.59
CA ARG A 58 23.35 -2.04 6.14
C ARG A 58 22.30 -2.99 5.56
N ASP A 59 22.10 -4.14 6.18
CA ASP A 59 21.16 -5.15 5.71
C ASP A 59 19.70 -4.69 5.91
N VAL A 60 19.40 -4.06 7.05
CA VAL A 60 18.08 -3.45 7.32
C VAL A 60 17.81 -2.28 6.36
N TYR A 61 18.82 -1.45 6.07
CA TYR A 61 18.73 -0.39 5.07
C TYR A 61 18.40 -0.96 3.68
N PHE A 62 19.12 -2.00 3.25
CA PHE A 62 18.90 -2.60 1.95
C PHE A 62 17.51 -3.24 1.84
N ALA A 63 17.07 -3.96 2.88
CA ALA A 63 15.71 -4.50 2.95
C ALA A 63 14.65 -3.39 2.89
N THR A 64 14.84 -2.29 3.63
CA THR A 64 13.95 -1.13 3.64
C THR A 64 13.85 -0.47 2.25
N LEU A 65 14.98 -0.33 1.55
CA LEU A 65 15.02 0.19 0.19
C LEU A 65 14.23 -0.70 -0.78
N LEU A 66 14.42 -2.03 -0.72
CA LEU A 66 13.68 -2.98 -1.54
C LEU A 66 12.17 -2.95 -1.25
N LEU A 67 11.77 -2.92 0.02
CA LEU A 67 10.37 -2.79 0.43
C LEU A 67 9.75 -1.50 -0.15
N THR A 68 10.48 -0.39 -0.10
CA THR A 68 10.03 0.89 -0.67
C THR A 68 9.88 0.81 -2.18
N ALA A 69 10.84 0.18 -2.87
CA ALA A 69 10.78 -0.03 -4.32
C ALA A 69 9.58 -0.91 -4.71
N THR A 70 9.35 -2.01 -4.01
CA THR A 70 8.20 -2.89 -4.23
C THR A 70 6.88 -2.17 -3.98
N ALA A 71 6.80 -1.35 -2.92
CA ALA A 71 5.64 -0.50 -2.66
C ALA A 71 5.37 0.44 -3.84
N ALA A 72 6.40 1.13 -4.34
CA ALA A 72 6.27 2.03 -5.49
C ALA A 72 5.77 1.29 -6.75
N ILE A 73 6.37 0.13 -7.06
CA ILE A 73 5.96 -0.70 -8.20
C ILE A 73 4.48 -1.08 -8.09
N MET A 74 4.04 -1.57 -6.93
CA MET A 74 2.66 -2.00 -6.73
C MET A 74 1.67 -0.83 -6.75
N LEU A 75 2.01 0.33 -6.20
CA LEU A 75 1.12 1.49 -6.21
C LEU A 75 1.00 2.14 -7.60
N ILE A 76 2.03 2.03 -8.45
CA ILE A 76 2.01 2.54 -9.83
C ILE A 76 1.36 1.53 -10.79
N ALA A 77 1.43 0.23 -10.49
CA ALA A 77 0.93 -0.85 -11.35
C ALA A 77 -0.50 -0.65 -11.87
N PRO A 78 -1.51 -0.21 -11.07
CA PRO A 78 -2.87 0.05 -11.58
C PRO A 78 -2.91 1.04 -12.74
N SER A 79 -2.15 2.13 -12.64
CA SER A 79 -2.09 3.17 -13.68
C SER A 79 -1.41 2.66 -14.95
N ALA A 80 -0.34 1.87 -14.81
CA ALA A 80 0.37 1.27 -15.93
C ALA A 80 -0.49 0.22 -16.64
N TYR A 81 -1.13 -0.66 -15.86
CA TYR A 81 -1.99 -1.71 -16.39
C TYR A 81 -3.19 -1.11 -17.13
N HIS A 82 -3.86 -0.10 -16.55
CA HIS A 82 -4.95 0.61 -17.23
C HIS A 82 -4.51 1.21 -18.58
N ARG A 83 -3.34 1.88 -18.63
CA ARG A 83 -2.81 2.44 -19.88
C ARG A 83 -2.51 1.38 -20.93
N LEU A 84 -2.03 0.20 -20.53
CA LEU A 84 -1.68 -0.90 -21.44
C LEU A 84 -2.91 -1.69 -21.92
N THR A 85 -3.97 -1.78 -21.12
CA THR A 85 -5.16 -2.59 -21.42
C THR A 85 -6.36 -1.78 -21.90
N PHE A 86 -6.24 -0.45 -22.03
CA PHE A 86 -7.33 0.44 -22.45
C PHE A 86 -8.09 -0.01 -23.72
N HIS A 87 -7.45 -0.74 -24.64
CA HIS A 87 -8.10 -1.25 -25.85
C HIS A 87 -8.88 -2.57 -25.66
N PHE A 88 -8.69 -3.27 -24.56
CA PHE A 88 -9.34 -4.55 -24.26
C PHE A 88 -10.41 -4.31 -23.18
N GLN A 89 -11.69 -4.45 -23.53
CA GLN A 89 -12.90 -4.16 -22.73
C GLN A 89 -13.07 -5.00 -21.43
N HIS A 90 -12.00 -5.46 -20.78
CA HIS A 90 -12.03 -6.30 -19.57
C HIS A 90 -11.93 -5.46 -18.29
N LYS A 91 -12.87 -4.53 -18.11
CA LYS A 91 -12.85 -3.53 -17.01
C LYS A 91 -13.01 -4.13 -15.62
N ARG A 92 -13.81 -5.20 -15.48
CA ARG A 92 -14.11 -5.81 -14.18
C ARG A 92 -12.84 -6.38 -13.51
N ARG A 93 -12.04 -7.13 -14.26
CA ARG A 93 -10.80 -7.75 -13.77
C ARG A 93 -9.75 -6.69 -13.40
N LEU A 94 -9.70 -5.58 -14.14
CA LEU A 94 -8.80 -4.46 -13.88
C LEU A 94 -9.00 -3.86 -12.48
N VAL A 95 -10.24 -3.57 -12.10
CA VAL A 95 -10.55 -2.97 -10.79
C VAL A 95 -10.13 -3.89 -9.64
N PHE A 96 -10.38 -5.20 -9.76
CA PHE A 96 -9.98 -6.18 -8.74
C PHE A 96 -8.46 -6.29 -8.61
N LEU A 97 -7.71 -6.37 -9.72
CA LEU A 97 -6.25 -6.38 -9.66
C LEU A 97 -5.70 -5.07 -9.12
N ALA A 98 -6.24 -3.92 -9.57
CA ALA A 98 -5.84 -2.61 -9.12
C ALA A 98 -5.96 -2.47 -7.59
N ASN A 99 -7.10 -2.90 -7.02
CA ASN A 99 -7.31 -2.89 -5.58
C ASN A 99 -6.32 -3.82 -4.85
N ARG A 100 -6.04 -5.01 -5.39
CA ARG A 100 -5.05 -5.94 -4.79
C ARG A 100 -3.64 -5.35 -4.79
N PHE A 101 -3.23 -4.72 -5.90
CA PHE A 101 -1.94 -4.04 -5.98
C PHE A 101 -1.87 -2.85 -5.01
N ALA A 102 -2.93 -2.07 -4.89
CA ALA A 102 -3.01 -0.96 -3.94
C ALA A 102 -2.84 -1.42 -2.49
N ILE A 103 -3.61 -2.43 -2.06
CA ILE A 103 -3.54 -2.99 -0.70
C ILE A 103 -2.16 -3.57 -0.42
N ALA A 104 -1.61 -4.36 -1.35
CA ALA A 104 -0.29 -4.96 -1.17
C ALA A 104 0.81 -3.88 -1.12
N GLY A 105 0.76 -2.88 -2.01
CA GLY A 105 1.70 -1.77 -2.04
C GLY A 105 1.68 -0.93 -0.77
N LEU A 106 0.49 -0.68 -0.20
CA LEU A 106 0.36 -0.07 1.12
C LEU A 106 0.99 -0.95 2.21
N GLY A 107 0.78 -2.27 2.18
CA GLY A 107 1.45 -3.18 3.11
C GLY A 107 2.98 -3.07 3.08
N PHE A 108 3.57 -3.08 1.87
CA PHE A 108 5.02 -2.89 1.70
C PHE A 108 5.48 -1.51 2.16
N LEU A 109 4.70 -0.45 1.91
CA LEU A 109 5.01 0.90 2.36
C LEU A 109 5.05 1.00 3.88
N ALA A 110 4.10 0.39 4.59
CA ALA A 110 4.08 0.37 6.05
C ALA A 110 5.33 -0.31 6.63
N LEU A 111 5.76 -1.43 6.04
CA LEU A 111 6.98 -2.12 6.43
C LEU A 111 8.23 -1.27 6.14
N ALA A 112 8.28 -0.63 4.98
CA ALA A 112 9.36 0.28 4.61
C ALA A 112 9.48 1.48 5.58
N MET A 113 8.37 2.12 5.90
CA MET A 113 8.36 3.24 6.86
C MET A 113 8.79 2.79 8.25
N THR A 114 8.36 1.60 8.68
CA THR A 114 8.80 1.00 9.95
C THR A 114 10.31 0.75 9.95
N GLY A 115 10.85 0.17 8.88
CA GLY A 115 12.30 -0.05 8.71
C GLY A 115 13.09 1.25 8.71
N ALA A 116 12.58 2.30 8.06
CA ALA A 116 13.21 3.62 8.05
C ALA A 116 13.24 4.25 9.47
N ILE A 117 12.15 4.14 10.24
CA ILE A 117 12.07 4.61 11.63
C ILE A 117 13.04 3.84 12.53
N MET A 118 13.13 2.53 12.34
CA MET A 118 14.07 1.68 13.08
C MET A 118 15.51 2.12 12.80
N LEU A 119 15.89 2.27 11.54
CA LEU A 119 17.24 2.69 11.13
C LEU A 119 17.63 4.04 11.71
N ILE A 120 16.75 5.05 11.59
CA ILE A 120 17.07 6.39 12.09
C ILE A 120 17.12 6.43 13.62
N THR A 121 16.32 5.62 14.32
CA THR A 121 16.36 5.57 15.78
C THR A 121 17.63 4.87 16.26
N GLU A 122 18.03 3.76 15.63
CA GLU A 122 19.26 3.03 15.98
C GLU A 122 20.51 3.90 15.81
N VAL A 123 20.53 4.76 14.78
CA VAL A 123 21.64 5.69 14.57
C VAL A 123 21.69 6.81 15.62
N LEU A 124 20.55 7.17 16.22
CA LEU A 124 20.42 8.33 17.10
C LEU A 124 20.37 7.97 18.60
N PHE A 125 19.94 6.76 18.96
CA PHE A 125 19.60 6.38 20.33
C PHE A 125 20.04 4.95 20.66
N ASP A 126 19.90 4.57 21.94
CA ASP A 126 20.19 3.22 22.43
C ASP A 126 19.18 2.17 21.93
N PRO A 127 19.55 0.87 21.90
CA PRO A 127 18.70 -0.22 21.39
C PRO A 127 17.31 -0.30 22.04
N THR A 128 17.18 0.09 23.31
CA THR A 128 15.89 0.13 24.02
C THR A 128 14.94 1.14 23.39
N MET A 129 15.44 2.33 23.05
CA MET A 129 14.62 3.36 22.40
C MET A 129 14.25 2.93 20.99
N THR A 130 15.19 2.35 20.23
CA THR A 130 14.91 1.75 18.91
C THR A 130 13.79 0.72 18.98
N ALA A 131 13.83 -0.19 19.96
CA ALA A 131 12.80 -1.21 20.11
C ALA A 131 11.43 -0.60 20.41
N ILE A 132 11.37 0.40 21.30
CA ILE A 132 10.11 1.07 21.68
C ILE A 132 9.52 1.84 20.49
N THR A 133 10.31 2.67 19.81
CA THR A 133 9.81 3.49 18.69
C THR A 133 9.40 2.62 17.50
N THR A 134 10.17 1.58 17.19
CA THR A 134 9.86 0.63 16.11
C THR A 134 8.58 -0.14 16.42
N ALA A 135 8.45 -0.66 17.64
CA ALA A 135 7.23 -1.37 18.06
C ALA A 135 6.01 -0.45 18.03
N LEU A 136 6.14 0.79 18.51
CA LEU A 136 5.06 1.76 18.46
C LEU A 136 4.65 2.10 17.03
N ALA A 137 5.61 2.44 16.16
CA ALA A 137 5.35 2.75 14.75
C ALA A 137 4.69 1.57 14.02
N PHE A 138 5.24 0.37 14.18
CA PHE A 138 4.66 -0.85 13.60
C PHE A 138 3.24 -1.10 14.11
N SER A 139 3.00 -0.94 15.41
CA SER A 139 1.67 -1.13 15.99
C SER A 139 0.66 -0.12 15.44
N MET A 140 1.05 1.13 15.19
CA MET A 140 0.18 2.12 14.56
C MET A 140 -0.20 1.68 13.14
N PHE A 141 0.76 1.26 12.31
CA PHE A 141 0.44 0.73 10.98
C PHE A 141 -0.50 -0.48 11.06
N VAL A 142 -0.22 -1.45 11.94
CA VAL A 142 -1.09 -2.62 12.12
C VAL A 142 -2.48 -2.22 12.57
N VAL A 143 -2.62 -1.33 13.54
CA VAL A 143 -3.92 -0.90 14.07
C VAL A 143 -4.72 -0.15 13.01
N PHE A 144 -4.12 0.88 12.42
CA PHE A 144 -4.84 1.78 11.51
C PHE A 144 -5.08 1.15 10.13
N TRP A 145 -4.14 0.37 9.60
CA TRP A 145 -4.21 -0.14 8.23
C TRP A 145 -4.67 -1.59 8.12
N LEU A 146 -4.55 -2.41 9.18
CA LEU A 146 -5.02 -3.81 9.17
C LEU A 146 -6.19 -4.02 10.14
N ALA A 147 -6.03 -3.69 11.42
CA ALA A 147 -7.01 -4.03 12.44
C ALA A 147 -8.34 -3.30 12.24
N LEU A 148 -8.32 -1.99 11.98
CA LEU A 148 -9.55 -1.22 11.72
C LEU A 148 -10.32 -1.73 10.48
N PRO A 149 -9.71 -1.87 9.29
CA PRO A 149 -10.43 -2.36 8.12
C PRO A 149 -10.86 -3.82 8.25
N LEU A 150 -10.04 -4.72 8.84
CA LEU A 150 -10.46 -6.10 9.07
C LEU A 150 -11.63 -6.17 10.06
N ARG A 151 -11.62 -5.41 11.16
CA ARG A 151 -12.75 -5.38 12.10
C ARG A 151 -14.03 -4.88 11.47
N ARG A 152 -13.94 -3.89 10.55
CA ARG A 152 -15.10 -3.45 9.77
C ARG A 152 -15.58 -4.56 8.82
N ARG A 153 -14.67 -5.22 8.10
CA ARG A 153 -14.99 -6.35 7.22
C ARG A 153 -15.66 -7.50 7.97
N PHE A 154 -15.14 -7.89 9.13
CA PHE A 154 -15.74 -8.94 9.96
C PHE A 154 -17.13 -8.54 10.48
N ARG A 155 -17.34 -7.27 10.84
CA ARG A 155 -18.68 -6.78 11.21
C ARG A 155 -19.66 -6.84 10.03
N TYR A 156 -19.23 -6.51 8.82
CA TYR A 156 -20.09 -6.58 7.63
C TYR A 156 -20.46 -8.02 7.27
N LEU A 157 -19.52 -8.96 7.41
CA LEU A 157 -19.79 -10.39 7.24
C LEU A 157 -20.74 -10.92 8.31
N ALA A 158 -20.54 -10.52 9.58
CA ALA A 158 -21.44 -10.88 10.68
C ALA A 158 -22.84 -10.26 10.54
N ALA A 159 -22.96 -9.11 9.87
CA ALA A 159 -24.22 -8.45 9.57
C ALA A 159 -24.93 -9.01 8.32
N GLY A 160 -24.38 -10.04 7.66
CA GLY A 160 -25.00 -10.69 6.51
C GLY A 160 -25.11 -9.82 5.27
N LEU A 161 -24.24 -8.81 5.12
CA LEU A 161 -24.25 -7.98 3.92
C LEU A 161 -23.74 -8.81 2.70
N PRO A 162 -24.45 -8.78 1.56
CA PRO A 162 -24.01 -9.36 0.29
C PRO A 162 -22.58 -8.94 -0.03
N GLN A 163 -21.75 -9.95 -0.26
CA GLN A 163 -20.39 -9.79 -0.76
C GLN A 163 -20.50 -9.51 -2.27
N VAL A 164 -19.76 -8.53 -2.79
CA VAL A 164 -19.68 -8.34 -4.24
C VAL A 164 -19.04 -9.60 -4.82
N ASP A 165 -19.79 -10.36 -5.62
CA ASP A 165 -19.36 -11.63 -6.17
C ASP A 165 -18.04 -11.48 -6.94
N LEU A 166 -17.12 -12.41 -6.69
CA LEU A 166 -15.91 -12.57 -7.49
C LEU A 166 -16.33 -12.84 -8.95
N PRO A 167 -15.55 -12.40 -9.96
CA PRO A 167 -15.80 -12.86 -11.32
C PRO A 167 -15.75 -14.39 -11.33
N GLU A 168 -16.85 -15.06 -11.68
CA GLU A 168 -16.82 -16.48 -11.98
C GLU A 168 -15.99 -16.66 -13.26
N ASP A 169 -14.92 -17.45 -13.18
CA ASP A 169 -14.11 -17.79 -14.35
C ASP A 169 -14.95 -18.66 -15.30
N PRO A 170 -14.94 -18.38 -16.62
CA PRO A 170 -15.57 -19.24 -17.62
C PRO A 170 -14.78 -20.53 -17.90
#